data_AF-A0A954GLD1-F1
#
_entry.id   AF-A0A954GLD1-F1
#
_cell.length_a   1.000
_cell.length_b   1.000
_cell.length_c   1.000
_cell.angle_alpha   90.00
_cell.angle_beta   90.00
_cell.angle_gamma   90.00
#
_symmetry.space_group_name_H-M   'P 1'
#
loop_
_entity.id
_entity.type
_entity.pdbx_description
1 polymer ?
#
loop_
_entity_poly.entity_id
_entity_poly.type
_entity_poly.pdbx_seq_one_letter_code
_entity_poly.pdbx_strand_id
1 'polypeptide(L)'
;EGDGFYGFPLSEWLPYSVSRTWHIQMGLFWIATAWLAAGLFIGPLVSDHEPKGQRFGVNLLFGALLVVVVGSLTGEWLSIQNHLTDKVSFYFGHQGYEYVDLGRFWQILLMVGLLLWLVLMIRVLLPALRQTGHQKQLVALLAVATGAIALFYGAGLTWGQHTHLT
;
A
#
# COMPACT_ATOMS: atom_id res chain seq x y z
N GLU A 1 24.34 -0.21 22.68
CA GLU A 1 23.89 0.90 23.54
C GLU A 1 22.37 0.75 23.66
N GLY A 2 21.89 0.11 24.72
CA GLY A 2 20.52 -0.42 24.78
C GLY A 2 19.42 0.64 24.94
N ASP A 3 19.79 1.89 25.22
CA ASP A 3 18.85 2.94 25.60
C ASP A 3 19.17 4.31 24.95
N GLY A 4 20.16 4.37 24.07
CA GLY A 4 20.59 5.64 23.48
C GLY A 4 21.41 5.46 22.23
N PHE A 5 21.32 6.45 21.34
CA PHE A 5 22.09 6.54 20.11
C PHE A 5 23.14 7.63 20.30
N TYR A 6 24.43 7.27 20.42
CA TYR A 6 25.52 8.25 20.61
C TYR A 6 25.28 9.26 21.76
N GLY A 7 24.69 8.81 22.87
CA GLY A 7 24.41 9.65 24.05
C GLY A 7 23.07 10.42 24.01
N PHE A 8 22.32 10.35 22.91
CA PHE A 8 20.93 10.84 22.87
C PHE A 8 19.96 9.74 23.30
N PRO A 9 18.99 10.02 24.21
CA PRO A 9 17.97 9.05 24.64
C PRO A 9 16.92 8.86 23.54
N LEU A 10 17.35 8.32 22.40
CA LEU A 10 16.50 8.08 21.23
C LEU A 10 15.45 6.99 21.50
N SER A 11 15.68 6.12 22.49
CA SER A 11 14.78 5.02 22.86
C SER A 11 13.43 5.52 23.40
N GLU A 12 13.38 6.71 24.01
CA GLU A 12 12.14 7.31 24.52
C GLU A 12 11.18 7.68 23.39
N TRP A 13 11.70 8.10 22.24
CA TRP A 13 10.90 8.57 21.11
C TRP A 13 10.78 7.53 20.00
N LEU A 14 11.85 6.76 19.76
CA LEU A 14 12.00 5.78 18.70
C LEU A 14 12.58 4.47 19.28
N PRO A 15 11.77 3.71 20.03
CA PRO A 15 12.21 2.40 20.50
C PRO A 15 12.46 1.46 19.30
N TYR A 16 13.24 0.40 19.54
CA TYR A 16 13.58 -0.58 18.51
C TYR A 16 12.35 -1.17 17.81
N SER A 17 11.25 -1.37 18.55
CA SER A 17 9.96 -1.83 17.99
C SER A 17 9.43 -0.89 16.91
N VAL A 18 9.36 0.43 17.18
CA VAL A 18 8.93 1.43 16.17
C VAL A 18 9.86 1.41 14.97
N SER A 19 11.18 1.49 15.23
CA SER A 19 12.17 1.58 14.16
C SER A 19 12.14 0.35 13.25
N ARG A 20 11.96 -0.85 13.83
CA ARG A 20 11.80 -2.10 13.09
C ARG A 20 10.51 -2.11 12.26
N THR A 21 9.38 -1.77 12.87
CA THR A 21 8.09 -1.71 12.16
C THR A 21 8.16 -0.74 10.99
N TRP A 22 8.64 0.48 11.23
CA TRP A 22 8.80 1.50 10.18
C TRP A 22 9.75 1.05 9.08
N HIS A 23 10.85 0.37 9.39
CA HIS A 23 11.78 -0.14 8.38
C HIS A 23 11.13 -1.16 7.44
N ILE A 24 10.44 -2.16 8.00
CA ILE A 24 9.77 -3.20 7.22
C ILE A 24 8.64 -2.57 6.39
N GLN A 25 7.84 -1.71 7.03
CA GLN A 25 6.67 -1.11 6.39
C GLN A 25 7.05 -0.13 5.27
N MET A 26 8.05 0.73 5.48
CA MET A 26 8.56 1.61 4.42
C MET A 26 9.16 0.79 3.27
N GLY A 27 9.82 -0.33 3.55
CA GLY A 27 10.30 -1.26 2.52
C GLY A 27 9.16 -1.76 1.63
N LEU A 28 8.05 -2.20 2.24
CA LEU A 28 6.85 -2.62 1.52
C LEU A 28 6.22 -1.48 0.72
N PHE A 29 6.05 -0.30 1.33
CA PHE A 29 5.42 0.85 0.68
C PHE A 29 6.23 1.36 -0.52
N TRP A 30 7.54 1.48 -0.38
CA TRP A 30 8.41 1.95 -1.47
C TRP A 30 8.36 1.00 -2.66
N ILE A 31 8.54 -0.31 -2.43
CA ILE A 31 8.53 -1.31 -3.49
C ILE A 31 7.17 -1.31 -4.19
N ALA A 32 6.06 -1.34 -3.43
CA ALA A 32 4.72 -1.31 -4.01
C ALA A 32 4.48 -0.03 -4.83
N THR A 33 4.85 1.13 -4.28
CA THR A 33 4.66 2.44 -4.96
C THR A 33 5.47 2.54 -6.24
N ALA A 34 6.70 2.02 -6.27
CA ALA A 34 7.52 1.99 -7.48
C ALA A 34 6.86 1.17 -8.60
N TRP A 35 6.31 -0.02 -8.28
CA TRP A 35 5.57 -0.84 -9.24
C TRP A 35 4.26 -0.20 -9.70
N LEU A 36 3.53 0.44 -8.80
CA LEU A 36 2.29 1.18 -9.12
C LEU A 36 2.60 2.32 -10.12
N ALA A 37 3.67 3.08 -9.86
CA ALA A 37 4.13 4.16 -10.73
C ALA A 37 4.61 3.64 -12.09
N ALA A 38 5.41 2.56 -12.10
CA ALA A 38 5.87 1.93 -13.33
C ALA A 38 4.71 1.45 -14.21
N GLY A 39 3.68 0.82 -13.61
CA GLY A 39 2.48 0.39 -14.34
C GLY A 39 1.74 1.56 -14.98
N LEU A 40 1.52 2.64 -14.23
CA LEU A 40 0.85 3.85 -14.72
C LEU A 40 1.67 4.60 -15.78
N PHE A 41 2.99 4.48 -15.75
CA PHE A 41 3.89 5.05 -16.76
C PHE A 41 3.90 4.24 -18.05
N ILE A 42 3.96 2.91 -17.96
CA ILE A 42 4.01 2.01 -19.12
C ILE A 42 2.65 1.95 -19.82
N GLY A 43 1.54 2.02 -19.07
CA GLY A 43 0.20 1.88 -19.63
C GLY A 43 -0.05 2.76 -20.87
N PRO A 44 0.11 4.10 -20.79
CA PRO A 44 -0.16 5.00 -21.92
C PRO A 44 0.80 4.78 -23.10
N LEU A 45 2.05 4.39 -22.83
CA LEU A 45 3.03 4.05 -23.87
C LEU A 45 2.65 2.80 -24.66
N VAL A 46 1.92 1.88 -24.03
CA VAL A 46 1.46 0.63 -24.66
C VAL A 46 0.14 0.82 -25.41
N SER A 47 -0.70 1.79 -25.01
CA SER A 47 -2.01 2.00 -25.65
C SER A 47 -2.07 3.14 -26.65
N ASP A 48 -1.00 3.93 -26.79
CA ASP A 48 -0.93 5.18 -27.58
C ASP A 48 -2.13 6.11 -27.34
N HIS A 49 -2.76 5.99 -26.16
CA HIS A 49 -4.00 6.68 -25.83
C HIS A 49 -4.04 7.03 -24.34
N GLU A 50 -4.13 8.33 -24.04
CA GLU A 50 -4.32 8.80 -22.67
C GLU A 50 -5.82 9.02 -22.37
N PRO A 51 -6.42 8.26 -21.43
CA PRO A 51 -7.80 8.44 -21.05
C PRO A 51 -8.06 9.82 -20.40
N LYS A 52 -9.20 10.43 -20.72
CA LYS A 52 -9.63 11.69 -20.07
C LYS A 52 -9.74 11.50 -18.54
N GLY A 53 -9.04 12.36 -17.80
CA GLY A 53 -9.01 12.35 -16.34
C GLY A 53 -7.92 11.48 -15.70
N GLN A 54 -7.02 10.88 -16.49
CA GLN A 54 -5.93 10.03 -15.98
C GLN A 54 -5.04 10.77 -14.99
N ARG A 55 -4.56 11.97 -15.33
CA ARG A 55 -3.73 12.81 -14.45
C ARG A 55 -4.39 13.08 -13.09
N PHE A 56 -5.70 13.36 -13.08
CA PHE A 56 -6.43 13.59 -11.84
C PHE A 56 -6.47 12.31 -10.98
N GLY A 57 -6.77 11.16 -11.59
CA GLY A 57 -6.77 9.88 -10.90
C GLY A 57 -5.39 9.51 -10.32
N VAL A 58 -4.31 9.76 -11.07
CA VAL A 58 -2.94 9.53 -10.60
C VAL A 58 -2.60 10.45 -9.42
N ASN A 59 -2.94 11.74 -9.49
CA ASN A 59 -2.73 12.67 -8.38
C ASN A 59 -3.54 12.29 -7.14
N LEU A 60 -4.78 11.83 -7.32
CA LEU A 60 -5.63 11.34 -6.24
C LEU A 60 -5.04 10.09 -5.60
N LEU A 61 -4.56 9.13 -6.40
CA LEU A 61 -3.85 7.93 -5.92
C LEU A 61 -2.60 8.31 -5.11
N PHE A 62 -1.80 9.23 -5.64
CA PHE A 62 -0.59 9.71 -4.97
C PHE A 62 -0.91 10.35 -3.62
N GLY A 63 -1.90 11.24 -3.56
CA GLY A 63 -2.35 11.83 -2.31
C GLY A 63 -2.89 10.79 -1.32
N ALA A 64 -3.67 9.82 -1.79
CA ALA A 64 -4.18 8.74 -0.96
C ALA A 64 -3.06 7.87 -0.37
N LEU A 65 -2.05 7.51 -1.17
CA LEU A 65 -0.89 6.76 -0.69
C LEU A 65 -0.11 7.54 0.37
N LEU A 66 0.14 8.83 0.16
CA LEU A 66 0.80 9.67 1.17
C LEU A 66 0.04 9.69 2.50
N VAL A 67 -1.30 9.85 2.44
CA VAL A 67 -2.14 9.82 3.63
C VAL A 67 -2.06 8.47 4.34
N VAL A 68 -2.06 7.36 3.59
CA VAL A 68 -1.92 6.01 4.16
C VAL A 68 -0.57 5.84 4.84
N VAL A 69 0.54 6.21 4.19
CA VAL A 69 1.89 6.05 4.73
C VAL A 69 2.10 6.90 5.98
N VAL A 70 1.80 8.20 5.91
CA VAL A 70 1.97 9.10 7.06
C VAL A 70 1.04 8.70 8.20
N GLY A 71 -0.19 8.33 7.85
CA GLY A 71 -1.20 7.89 8.80
C GLY A 71 -0.85 6.60 9.52
N SER A 72 -0.39 5.57 8.79
CA SER A 72 -0.01 4.29 9.39
C SER A 72 1.22 4.43 10.29
N LEU A 73 2.26 5.14 9.85
CA LEU A 73 3.48 5.36 10.63
C LEU A 73 3.17 6.13 11.93
N THR A 74 2.33 7.17 11.84
CA THR A 74 1.90 7.95 13.01
C THR A 74 1.05 7.11 13.96
N GLY A 75 0.14 6.30 13.41
CA GLY A 75 -0.72 5.40 14.18
C GLY A 75 0.07 4.34 14.95
N GLU A 76 1.04 3.71 14.29
CA GLU A 76 1.94 2.73 14.90
C GLU A 76 2.77 3.34 16.02
N TRP A 77 3.31 4.55 15.81
CA TRP A 77 4.04 5.28 16.84
C TRP A 77 3.16 5.56 18.07
N LEU A 78 1.96 6.11 17.87
CA LEU A 78 1.01 6.37 18.96
C LEU A 78 0.59 5.09 19.70
N SER A 79 0.46 3.99 18.97
CA SER A 79 0.13 2.69 19.55
C SER A 79 1.26 2.14 20.41
N ILE A 80 2.51 2.21 19.93
CA ILE A 80 3.67 1.66 20.63
C ILE A 80 4.01 2.50 21.87
N GLN A 81 3.76 3.81 21.81
CA GLN A 81 3.91 4.72 22.95
C GLN A 81 2.77 4.62 23.99
N ASN A 82 1.88 3.63 23.87
CA ASN A 82 0.73 3.42 24.76
C ASN A 82 -0.24 4.61 24.86
N HIS A 83 -0.32 5.46 23.83
CA HIS A 83 -1.29 6.56 23.78
C HIS A 83 -2.67 6.16 23.28
N LEU A 84 -2.84 4.92 22.76
CA LEU A 84 -4.09 4.40 22.22
C LEU A 84 -4.63 3.24 23.05
N THR A 85 -5.95 3.21 23.27
CA THR A 85 -6.64 2.05 23.86
C THR A 85 -6.63 0.86 22.89
N ASP A 86 -6.59 -0.38 23.39
CA ASP A 86 -6.51 -1.63 22.60
C ASP A 86 -7.46 -1.70 21.40
N LYS A 87 -8.71 -1.26 21.57
CA LYS A 87 -9.70 -1.24 20.47
C LYS A 87 -9.32 -0.24 19.38
N VAL A 88 -8.78 0.93 19.74
CA VAL A 88 -8.39 1.97 18.79
C VAL A 88 -7.08 1.59 18.09
N SER A 89 -6.17 0.94 18.83
CA SER A 89 -4.90 0.44 18.31
C SER A 89 -5.09 -0.55 17.15
N PHE A 90 -6.06 -1.48 17.24
CA PHE A 90 -6.31 -2.43 16.14
C PHE A 90 -6.74 -1.75 14.82
N TYR A 91 -7.51 -0.65 14.90
CA TYR A 91 -8.02 0.03 13.71
C TYR A 91 -7.06 1.10 13.17
N PHE A 92 -6.46 1.91 14.04
CA PHE A 92 -5.67 3.07 13.64
C PHE A 92 -4.19 2.98 14.03
N GLY A 93 -3.81 1.99 14.84
CA GLY A 93 -2.48 1.83 15.40
C GLY A 93 -1.73 0.64 14.81
N HIS A 94 -1.31 -0.28 15.69
CA HIS A 94 -0.43 -1.41 15.37
C HIS A 94 -1.16 -2.75 15.56
N GLN A 95 -1.24 -3.59 14.54
CA GLN A 95 -1.91 -4.91 14.62
C GLN A 95 -1.05 -6.02 15.24
N GLY A 96 0.28 -5.85 15.31
CA GLY A 96 1.17 -6.79 16.00
C GLY A 96 1.62 -8.00 15.18
N TYR A 97 1.20 -8.09 13.91
CA TYR A 97 1.69 -9.10 12.98
C TYR A 97 2.70 -8.47 12.03
N GLU A 98 3.91 -9.01 12.05
CA GLU A 98 4.97 -8.59 11.14
C GLU A 98 4.48 -8.67 9.68
N TYR A 99 4.77 -7.61 8.90
CA TYR A 99 4.31 -7.39 7.52
C TYR A 99 2.85 -6.93 7.36
N VAL A 100 2.03 -7.03 8.41
CA VAL A 100 0.67 -6.46 8.45
C VAL A 100 0.50 -5.66 9.74
N ASP A 101 1.51 -4.84 10.04
CA ASP A 101 1.57 -4.06 11.28
C ASP A 101 0.57 -2.90 11.28
N LEU A 102 0.15 -2.43 10.10
CA LEU A 102 -0.76 -1.30 9.96
C LEU A 102 -2.17 -1.59 10.45
N GLY A 103 -2.76 -0.60 11.14
CA GLY A 103 -4.14 -0.63 11.58
C GLY A 103 -5.14 -0.94 10.45
N ARG A 104 -6.26 -1.60 10.80
CA ARG A 104 -7.24 -2.11 9.82
C ARG A 104 -7.80 -1.00 8.92
N PHE A 105 -7.97 0.20 9.46
CA PHE A 105 -8.43 1.36 8.69
C PHE A 105 -7.45 1.71 7.56
N TRP A 106 -6.16 1.76 7.86
CA TRP A 106 -5.10 2.02 6.89
C TRP A 106 -5.03 0.90 5.85
N GLN A 107 -5.28 -0.35 6.24
CA GLN A 107 -5.30 -1.50 5.34
C GLN A 107 -6.44 -1.40 4.32
N ILE A 108 -7.64 -1.04 4.79
CA ILE A 108 -8.80 -0.83 3.93
C ILE A 108 -8.55 0.33 2.98
N LEU A 109 -7.96 1.43 3.48
CA LEU A 109 -7.64 2.58 2.64
C LEU A 109 -6.59 2.24 1.57
N LEU A 110 -5.59 1.43 1.91
CA LEU A 110 -4.63 0.90 0.95
C LEU A 110 -5.30 0.03 -0.11
N MET A 111 -6.22 -0.86 0.30
CA MET A 111 -7.02 -1.66 -0.61
C MET A 111 -7.81 -0.79 -1.58
N VAL A 112 -8.50 0.25 -1.08
CA VAL A 112 -9.20 1.22 -1.93
C VAL A 112 -8.24 1.90 -2.92
N GLY A 113 -7.03 2.25 -2.48
CA GLY A 113 -5.97 2.77 -3.34
C GLY A 113 -5.56 1.79 -4.44
N LEU A 114 -5.36 0.51 -4.11
CA LEU A 114 -5.02 -0.54 -5.09
C LEU A 114 -6.16 -0.79 -6.09
N LEU A 115 -7.41 -0.75 -5.65
CA LEU A 115 -8.57 -0.86 -6.54
C LEU A 115 -8.67 0.35 -7.47
N LEU A 116 -8.44 1.56 -6.95
CA LEU A 116 -8.39 2.77 -7.76
C LEU A 116 -7.26 2.69 -8.79
N TRP A 117 -6.08 2.21 -8.41
CA TRP A 117 -4.99 1.95 -9.33
C TRP A 117 -5.35 0.92 -10.38
N LEU A 118 -5.98 -0.19 -10.01
CA LEU A 118 -6.44 -1.22 -10.94
C LEU A 118 -7.41 -0.64 -11.97
N VAL A 119 -8.36 0.21 -11.55
CA VAL A 119 -9.28 0.89 -12.46
C VAL A 119 -8.52 1.80 -13.43
N LEU A 120 -7.52 2.55 -12.95
CA LEU A 120 -6.68 3.41 -13.81
C LEU A 120 -5.87 2.58 -14.82
N MET A 121 -5.31 1.46 -14.40
CA MET A 121 -4.59 0.53 -15.27
C MET A 121 -5.50 -0.06 -16.33
N ILE A 122 -6.67 -0.60 -15.95
CA ILE A 122 -7.63 -1.16 -16.90
C ILE A 122 -8.10 -0.10 -17.90
N ARG A 123 -8.38 1.13 -17.46
CA ARG A 123 -8.81 2.21 -18.39
C ARG A 123 -7.76 2.51 -19.45
N VAL A 124 -6.49 2.45 -19.10
CA VAL A 124 -5.37 2.72 -20.01
C VAL A 124 -5.09 1.51 -20.92
N LEU A 125 -5.21 0.29 -20.40
CA LEU A 125 -4.95 -0.95 -21.16
C LEU A 125 -6.14 -1.35 -22.06
N LEU A 126 -7.37 -0.92 -21.76
CA LEU A 126 -8.58 -1.31 -22.49
C LEU A 126 -8.53 -1.02 -24.01
N PRO A 127 -8.07 0.15 -24.48
CA PRO A 127 -7.91 0.42 -25.91
C PRO A 127 -6.91 -0.55 -26.56
N ALA A 128 -5.79 -0.83 -25.90
CA ALA A 128 -4.76 -1.75 -26.40
C ALA A 128 -5.27 -3.21 -26.47
N LEU A 129 -6.10 -3.64 -25.51
CA LEU A 129 -6.73 -4.96 -25.50
C LEU A 129 -7.77 -5.16 -26.62
N ARG A 130 -8.37 -4.06 -27.11
CA ARG A 130 -9.34 -4.07 -28.21
C ARG A 130 -8.67 -4.12 -29.59
N GLN A 131 -7.39 -3.77 -29.69
CA GLN A 131 -6.64 -3.87 -30.94
C GLN A 131 -6.30 -5.33 -31.26
N THR A 132 -6.37 -5.70 -32.54
CA THR A 132 -6.05 -7.03 -33.04
C THR A 132 -4.59 -7.09 -33.49
N GLY A 133 -3.73 -7.81 -32.77
CA GLY A 133 -2.32 -7.99 -33.11
C GLY A 133 -1.53 -8.82 -32.08
N HIS A 134 -0.26 -9.14 -32.37
CA HIS A 134 0.62 -9.91 -31.47
C HIS A 134 0.84 -9.23 -30.11
N GLN A 135 0.84 -7.89 -30.08
CA GLN A 135 0.99 -7.11 -28.84
C GLN A 135 -0.12 -7.41 -27.81
N LYS A 136 -1.32 -7.82 -28.26
CA LYS A 136 -2.46 -8.14 -27.38
C LYS A 136 -2.13 -9.20 -26.33
N GLN A 137 -1.31 -10.20 -26.65
CA GLN A 137 -0.94 -11.25 -25.69
C GLN A 137 -0.14 -10.69 -24.52
N LEU A 138 0.83 -9.79 -24.79
CA LEU A 138 1.62 -9.14 -23.75
C LEU A 138 0.77 -8.20 -22.90
N VAL A 139 -0.12 -7.42 -23.52
CA VAL A 139 -1.05 -6.52 -22.81
C VAL A 139 -2.03 -7.31 -21.94
N ALA A 140 -2.54 -8.45 -22.44
CA ALA A 140 -3.42 -9.33 -21.67
C ALA A 140 -2.71 -9.93 -20.46
N LEU A 141 -1.46 -10.38 -20.62
CA LEU A 141 -0.66 -10.89 -19.51
C LEU A 141 -0.39 -9.79 -18.46
N LEU A 142 -0.06 -8.57 -18.90
CA LEU A 142 0.10 -7.43 -18.00
C LEU A 142 -1.21 -7.10 -17.26
N ALA A 143 -2.35 -7.11 -17.95
CA ALA A 143 -3.66 -6.84 -17.34
C ALA A 143 -4.02 -7.90 -16.28
N VAL A 144 -3.75 -9.18 -16.56
CA VAL A 144 -3.98 -10.28 -15.60
C VAL A 144 -3.05 -10.15 -14.40
N ALA A 145 -1.76 -9.89 -14.61
CA ALA A 145 -0.79 -9.72 -13.52
C ALA A 145 -1.14 -8.52 -12.63
N THR A 146 -1.50 -7.39 -13.24
CA THR A 146 -1.99 -6.18 -12.55
C THR A 146 -3.23 -6.48 -11.71
N GLY A 147 -4.20 -7.21 -12.28
CA GLY A 147 -5.40 -7.64 -11.57
C GLY A 147 -5.08 -8.55 -10.38
N ALA A 148 -4.16 -9.51 -10.57
CA ALA A 148 -3.72 -10.40 -9.51
C ALA A 148 -3.10 -9.62 -8.33
N ILE A 149 -2.18 -8.69 -8.59
CA ILE A 149 -1.54 -7.88 -7.53
C ILE A 149 -2.58 -7.16 -6.66
N ALA A 150 -3.55 -6.49 -7.28
CA ALA A 150 -4.57 -5.74 -6.55
C ALA A 150 -5.54 -6.66 -5.78
N LEU A 151 -5.99 -7.76 -6.41
CA LEU A 151 -6.98 -8.66 -5.82
C LEU A 151 -6.39 -9.53 -4.71
N PHE A 152 -5.14 -9.99 -4.83
CA PHE A 152 -4.49 -10.83 -3.82
C PHE A 152 -4.26 -10.11 -2.50
N TYR A 153 -4.11 -8.77 -2.51
CA TYR A 153 -4.08 -8.00 -1.26
C TYR A 153 -5.37 -8.17 -0.45
N GLY A 154 -6.50 -8.50 -1.10
CA GLY A 154 -7.80 -8.68 -0.45
C GLY A 154 -7.90 -9.92 0.40
N ALA A 155 -7.07 -10.92 0.13
CA ALA A 155 -6.91 -12.05 1.02
C ALA A 155 -6.40 -11.63 2.41
N GLY A 156 -5.66 -10.50 2.49
CA GLY A 156 -5.18 -9.93 3.76
C GLY A 156 -6.28 -9.32 4.64
N LEU A 157 -7.52 -9.16 4.15
CA LEU A 157 -8.63 -8.59 4.91
C LEU A 157 -9.53 -9.66 5.56
N THR A 158 -9.29 -10.94 5.30
CA THR A 158 -10.19 -12.03 5.71
C THR A 158 -10.03 -12.46 7.18
N TRP A 159 -9.00 -11.97 7.88
CA TRP A 159 -8.72 -12.29 9.29
C TRP A 159 -9.09 -11.13 10.21
N GLY A 160 -9.67 -11.43 11.38
CA GLY A 160 -10.16 -10.46 12.35
C GLY A 160 -9.45 -10.53 13.71
N GLN A 161 -9.78 -9.59 14.60
CA GLN A 161 -9.15 -9.43 15.92
C GLN A 161 -9.30 -10.66 16.84
N HIS A 162 -10.31 -11.50 16.61
CA HIS A 162 -10.60 -12.71 17.40
C HIS A 162 -10.47 -14.00 16.59
N THR A 163 -9.77 -13.96 15.45
CA THR A 163 -9.54 -15.18 14.67
C THR A 163 -8.54 -16.08 15.40
N HIS A 164 -8.84 -17.38 15.45
CA HIS A 164 -7.97 -18.38 16.07
C HIS A 164 -6.62 -18.44 15.34
N LEU A 165 -5.53 -18.54 16.10
CA LEU A 165 -4.15 -18.66 15.61
C LEU A 165 -3.79 -20.08 15.12
N THR A 166 -4.75 -21.00 15.13
CA THR A 166 -4.59 -22.45 14.91
C THR A 166 -5.69 -22.97 14.01
#